data_AF-V9TI81-F1
#
_entry.id   AF-V9TI81-F1
#
_cell.length_a   1.000
_cell.length_b   1.000
_cell.length_c   1.000
_cell.angle_alpha   90.00
_cell.angle_beta   90.00
_cell.angle_gamma   90.00
#
_symmetry.space_group_name_H-M   'P 1'
#
loop_
_entity.id
_entity.type
_entity.pdbx_description
1 polymer ?
#
loop_
_entity_poly.entity_id
_entity_poly.type
_entity_poly.pdbx_seq_one_letter_code
_entity_poly.pdbx_strand_id
1 'polypeptide(L)' 'GEQALCVLKGTGEVAGTVYFNQEGEKKPVKVTGEITGLTPGKHGTHVHAYGDKTFGCISAGPHFNPHDKTHGPPT' A
#
# COMPACT_ATOMS: atom_id res chain seq x y z
N GLY A 1 -10.77 16.41 -7.04
CA GLY A 1 -9.89 15.24 -6.90
C GLY A 1 -9.35 15.18 -5.49
N GLU A 2 -9.21 13.97 -4.97
CA GLU A 2 -8.66 13.69 -3.65
C GLU A 2 -7.22 13.19 -3.77
N GLN A 3 -6.41 13.49 -2.77
CA GLN A 3 -5.01 13.11 -2.71
C GLN A 3 -4.71 12.44 -1.38
N ALA A 4 -3.88 11.41 -1.43
CA ALA A 4 -3.34 10.78 -0.22
C ALA A 4 -1.86 10.41 -0.41
N LEU A 5 -1.17 10.25 0.72
CA LEU A 5 0.25 9.97 0.79
C LEU A 5 0.48 8.83 1.79
N CYS A 6 1.35 7.89 1.45
CA CYS A 6 1.86 6.88 2.37
C CYS A 6 3.38 6.95 2.41
N VAL A 7 3.93 7.11 3.62
CA VAL A 7 5.38 6.99 3.87
C VAL A 7 5.65 5.58 4.39
N LEU A 8 6.43 4.81 3.63
CA LEU A 8 6.83 3.46 3.96
C LEU A 8 8.16 3.49 4.71
N LYS A 9 8.21 2.78 5.84
CA LYS A 9 9.42 2.54 6.62
C LYS A 9 9.43 1.08 7.06
N GLY A 10 10.38 0.31 6.55
CA GLY A 10 10.62 -1.07 6.95
C GLY A 10 11.61 -1.17 8.12
N THR A 11 11.88 -2.40 8.55
CA THR A 11 13.05 -2.70 9.37
C THR A 11 14.29 -2.74 8.48
N GLY A 12 15.28 -1.88 8.75
CA GLY A 12 16.48 -1.76 7.91
C GLY A 12 16.39 -0.59 6.93
N GLU A 13 16.90 -0.79 5.71
CA GLU A 13 17.08 0.30 4.72
C GLU A 13 15.87 0.51 3.80
N VAL A 14 14.86 -0.38 3.85
CA VAL A 14 13.66 -0.25 3.00
C VAL A 14 12.85 0.96 3.42
N ALA A 15 12.74 1.93 2.53
CA ALA A 15 11.95 3.14 2.73
C ALA A 15 11.35 3.61 1.41
N GLY A 16 10.28 4.39 1.47
CA GLY A 16 9.66 4.91 0.26
C GLY A 16 8.50 5.85 0.51
N THR A 17 8.03 6.44 -0.56
CA THR A 17 6.85 7.31 -0.55
C THR A 17 5.95 6.94 -1.71
N VAL A 18 4.66 6.74 -1.41
CA VAL A 18 3.61 6.41 -2.38
C VAL A 18 2.52 7.48 -2.33
N TYR A 19 2.15 7.96 -3.51
CA TYR A 19 1.13 8.97 -3.73
C TYR A 19 -0.09 8.33 -4.38
N PHE A 20 -1.27 8.77 -3.94
CA PHE A 20 -2.56 8.39 -4.47
C PHE A 20 -3.27 9.65 -4.94
N ASN A 21 -3.78 9.64 -6.16
CA ASN A 21 -4.58 10.74 -6.70
C ASN A 21 -5.83 10.17 -7.37
N GLN A 22 -7.00 10.65 -6.95
CA GLN A 22 -8.28 10.28 -7.52
C GLN A 22 -9.01 11.53 -8.01
N GLU A 23 -9.23 11.66 -9.31
CA GLU A 23 -9.79 12.90 -9.88
C GLU A 23 -11.24 13.17 -9.43
N GLY A 24 -11.99 12.12 -9.07
CA GLY A 24 -13.32 12.18 -8.45
C GLY A 24 -13.82 10.79 -8.03
N GLU A 25 -14.91 10.72 -7.26
CA GLU A 25 -15.37 9.50 -6.55
C GLU A 25 -15.50 8.25 -7.42
N LYS A 26 -15.93 8.41 -8.68
CA LYS A 26 -16.14 7.30 -9.64
C LYS A 26 -14.97 7.10 -10.60
N LYS A 27 -13.85 7.81 -10.41
CA LYS A 27 -12.65 7.71 -11.24
C LYS A 27 -11.64 6.75 -10.60
N PRO A 28 -10.77 6.09 -11.38
CA PRO A 28 -9.69 5.28 -10.85
C PRO A 28 -8.73 6.09 -9.98
N VAL A 29 -8.05 5.41 -9.06
CA VAL A 29 -6.96 5.99 -8.28
C VAL A 29 -5.65 5.78 -9.04
N LYS A 30 -4.93 6.86 -9.34
CA LYS A 30 -3.56 6.79 -9.83
C LYS A 30 -2.61 6.62 -8.65
N VAL A 31 -1.81 5.55 -8.68
CA VAL A 31 -0.79 5.26 -7.66
C VAL A 31 0.59 5.44 -8.28
N THR A 32 1.43 6.26 -7.65
CA THR A 32 2.81 6.52 -8.10
C THR A 32 3.73 6.63 -6.90
N GLY A 33 5.01 6.30 -7.04
CA GLY A 33 5.95 6.44 -5.93
C GLY A 33 7.31 5.84 -6.22
N GLU A 34 8.17 5.91 -5.22
CA GLU A 34 9.50 5.31 -5.23
C GLU A 34 9.76 4.60 -3.91
N ILE A 35 10.35 3.41 -3.99
CA ILE A 35 10.75 2.60 -2.85
C ILE A 35 12.20 2.16 -3.09
N THR A 36 13.07 2.40 -2.12
CA THR A 36 14.49 2.09 -2.17
C THR A 36 14.85 1.02 -1.12
N GLY A 37 16.06 0.46 -1.21
CA GLY A 37 16.54 -0.56 -0.27
C GLY A 37 15.94 -1.96 -0.46
N LEU A 38 15.11 -2.17 -1.49
CA LEU A 38 14.60 -3.49 -1.87
C LEU A 38 15.67 -4.32 -2.56
N THR A 39 15.64 -5.64 -2.35
CA THR A 39 16.44 -6.58 -3.15
C THR A 39 15.97 -6.60 -4.61
N PRO A 40 16.84 -6.95 -5.58
CA PRO A 40 16.41 -7.08 -6.97
C PRO A 40 15.30 -8.13 -7.14
N GLY A 41 14.24 -7.78 -7.87
CA GLY A 41 13.14 -8.69 -8.17
C GLY A 41 11.76 -8.05 -8.07
N LYS A 42 10.72 -8.86 -8.21
CA LYS A 42 9.33 -8.44 -8.00
C LYS A 42 9.01 -8.50 -6.51
N HIS A 43 8.36 -7.44 -6.00
CA HIS A 43 7.87 -7.36 -4.63
C HIS A 43 6.35 -7.19 -4.65
N GLY A 44 5.64 -7.89 -3.77
CA GLY A 44 4.19 -7.73 -3.62
C GLY A 44 3.85 -6.34 -3.10
N THR A 45 2.68 -5.82 -3.47
CA THR A 45 2.16 -4.55 -2.95
C THR A 45 0.67 -4.69 -2.70
N HIS A 46 0.25 -4.38 -1.49
CA HIS A 46 -1.13 -4.57 -1.02
C HIS A 46 -1.50 -3.50 0.02
N VAL A 47 -2.80 -3.21 0.13
CA VAL A 47 -3.37 -2.40 1.21
C VAL A 47 -3.86 -3.36 2.30
N HIS A 48 -3.45 -3.10 3.54
CA HIS A 48 -3.87 -3.88 4.70
C HIS A 48 -5.17 -3.33 5.30
N ALA A 49 -5.86 -4.16 6.08
CA ALA A 49 -7.16 -3.82 6.66
C ALA A 49 -7.08 -2.69 7.71
N TYR A 50 -5.96 -2.57 8.42
CA TYR A 50 -5.82 -1.63 9.53
C TYR A 50 -4.66 -0.67 9.32
N GLY A 51 -4.89 0.61 9.65
CA GLY A 51 -3.85 1.64 9.75
C GLY A 51 -3.06 1.57 11.06
N ASP A 52 -2.88 0.38 11.63
CA ASP A 52 -2.26 0.17 12.94
C ASP A 52 -0.77 -0.20 12.79
N LYS A 53 0.10 0.57 13.43
CA LYS A 53 1.55 0.37 13.46
C LYS A 53 2.11 0.15 14.87
N THR A 54 1.26 -0.08 15.86
CA THR A 54 1.65 -0.25 17.29
C THR A 54 2.67 -1.36 17.48
N PHE A 55 2.57 -2.45 16.69
CA PHE A 55 3.54 -3.56 16.68
C PHE A 55 4.20 -3.71 15.30
N GLY A 56 4.59 -2.58 14.70
CA GLY A 56 5.17 -2.55 13.37
C GLY A 56 4.16 -2.98 12.29
N CYS A 57 4.64 -3.63 11.23
CA CYS A 57 3.78 -4.02 10.11
C CYS A 57 2.81 -5.17 10.45
N ILE A 58 3.07 -5.93 11.51
CA ILE A 58 2.24 -7.09 11.90
C ILE A 58 0.85 -6.64 12.34
N SER A 59 0.73 -5.50 13.01
CA SER A 59 -0.55 -4.96 13.49
C SER A 59 -1.46 -4.46 12.36
N ALA A 60 -0.96 -4.29 11.14
CA ALA A 60 -1.77 -3.89 10.00
C ALA A 60 -2.82 -4.96 9.61
N GLY A 61 -2.63 -6.20 10.05
CA GLY A 61 -3.60 -7.30 9.86
C GLY A 61 -3.59 -7.88 8.43
N PRO A 62 -4.70 -8.50 7.98
CA PRO A 62 -4.77 -9.11 6.65
C PRO A 62 -4.84 -8.06 5.53
N HIS A 63 -4.89 -8.51 4.27
CA HIS A 63 -5.27 -7.65 3.15
C HIS A 63 -6.65 -7.04 3.40
N PHE A 64 -6.84 -5.78 3.00
CA PHE A 64 -8.17 -5.18 2.98
C PHE A 64 -9.09 -5.97 2.04
N ASN A 65 -10.09 -6.65 2.60
CA ASN A 65 -10.98 -7.55 1.88
C ASN A 65 -12.44 -7.36 2.30
N PRO A 66 -13.05 -6.20 1.98
CA PRO A 66 -14.41 -5.87 2.42
C PRO A 66 -15.50 -6.76 1.79
N HIS A 67 -15.15 -7.57 0.79
CA HIS A 67 -16.09 -8.41 0.03
C HIS A 67 -15.80 -9.92 0.16
N ASP A 68 -14.92 -10.28 1.10
CA ASP A 68 -14.55 -11.66 1.42
C ASP A 68 -14.24 -12.52 0.18
N LYS A 69 -13.31 -12.05 -0.65
CA LYS A 69 -12.86 -12.75 -1.85
C LYS A 69 -11.51 -13.42 -1.63
N THR A 70 -11.25 -14.46 -2.41
CA THR A 70 -9.91 -15.05 -2.53
C THR A 70 -8.93 -14.02 -3.09
N HIS A 71 -7.71 -13.99 -2.55
CA HIS A 71 -6.66 -13.09 -3.01
C HIS A 71 -6.33 -13.32 -4.51
N GLY A 72 -6.10 -12.22 -5.23
CA GLY A 72 -5.70 -12.24 -6.64
C GLY A 72 -5.00 -10.93 -7.05
N PRO A 73 -4.48 -10.88 -8.28
CA PRO A 73 -3.83 -9.68 -8.82
C PRO A 73 -4.88 -8.58 -9.16
N PRO A 74 -4.43 -7.32 -9.34
CA PRO A 74 -5.26 -6.29 -9.97
C PRO A 74 -5.74 -6.71 -11.38
N THR A 75 -6.93 -6.24 -11.77
CA THR A 75 -7.55 -6.46 -13.09
C THR A 75 -7.78 -5.15 -13.82
#